data_AF-E6Q0N0-F1
#
_entry.id   AF-E6Q0N0-F1
#
_cell.length_a   1.000
_cell.length_b   1.000
_cell.length_c   1.000
_cell.angle_alpha   90.00
_cell.angle_beta   90.00
_cell.angle_gamma   90.00
#
_symmetry.space_group_name_H-M   'P 1'
#
loop_
_entity.id
_entity.type
_entity.pdbx_description
1 polymer ?
#
loop_
_entity_poly.entity_id
_entity_poly.type
_entity_poly.pdbx_seq_one_letter_code
_entity_poly.pdbx_strand_id
1 'polypeptide(L)'
;MRRPTNAAIAALSAAIALVLPISALAAKPARSSIAQIDADARARGNRHALAVAIGERLFTHVLPVQLLEIRASGLGNRAYVGLRFSGEKFHGSVSKADLDRELVDVVETAFAVSQQIREVDCWIVVPIPVAPGTIVSGDKAMPTERDVLTLSVRRGESAAHLAQRLKGGEGIVVDPDWVAHALAKGASHA
;
A
#
# COMPACT_ATOMS: atom_id res chain seq x y z
N MET A 1 -60.53 -48.70 11.40
CA MET A 1 -59.23 -48.26 10.85
C MET A 1 -59.42 -47.79 9.40
N ARG A 2 -59.38 -46.48 9.15
CA ARG A 2 -59.29 -45.89 7.80
C ARG A 2 -58.21 -44.80 7.86
N ARG A 3 -57.09 -45.01 7.18
CA ARG A 3 -56.02 -44.01 7.03
C ARG A 3 -56.44 -43.02 5.93
N PRO A 4 -56.44 -41.70 6.18
CA PRO A 4 -56.54 -40.72 5.10
C PRO A 4 -55.25 -40.71 4.28
N THR A 5 -55.43 -40.66 2.96
CA THR A 5 -54.45 -40.78 1.88
C THR A 5 -53.68 -39.48 1.65
N ASN A 6 -52.40 -39.64 1.28
CA ASN A 6 -51.42 -38.61 0.91
C ASN A 6 -51.79 -37.88 -0.40
N ALA A 7 -52.91 -37.15 -0.45
CA ALA A 7 -53.34 -36.42 -1.64
C ALA A 7 -53.47 -34.90 -1.43
N ALA A 8 -53.18 -34.38 -0.22
CA ALA A 8 -53.42 -32.98 0.13
C ALA A 8 -52.15 -32.10 0.22
N ILE A 9 -50.95 -32.64 -0.04
CA ILE A 9 -49.69 -31.87 0.08
C ILE A 9 -49.17 -31.35 -1.28
N ALA A 10 -49.71 -31.85 -2.41
CA ALA A 10 -49.21 -31.51 -3.75
C ALA A 10 -49.79 -30.22 -4.36
N ALA A 11 -50.68 -29.49 -3.67
CA ALA A 11 -51.40 -28.34 -4.22
C ALA A 11 -51.00 -26.97 -3.63
N LEU A 12 -49.94 -26.91 -2.80
CA LEU A 12 -49.44 -25.66 -2.21
C LEU A 12 -48.04 -25.26 -2.71
N SER A 13 -47.59 -25.81 -3.84
CA SER A 13 -46.25 -25.54 -4.40
C SER A 13 -46.26 -24.88 -5.78
N ALA A 14 -47.42 -24.48 -6.31
CA ALA A 14 -47.57 -23.98 -7.67
C ALA A 14 -48.02 -22.51 -7.78
N ALA A 15 -47.95 -21.71 -6.71
CA ALA A 15 -48.43 -20.31 -6.70
C ALA A 15 -47.46 -19.30 -6.07
N ILE A 16 -46.15 -19.56 -6.11
CA ILE A 16 -45.11 -18.54 -5.91
C ILE A 16 -44.14 -18.61 -7.10
N ALA A 17 -44.71 -18.51 -8.28
CA ALA A 17 -43.97 -18.44 -9.53
C ALA A 17 -44.57 -17.33 -10.39
N LEU A 18 -44.75 -16.14 -9.83
CA LEU A 18 -45.09 -14.97 -10.63
C LEU A 18 -44.55 -13.70 -9.96
N VAL A 19 -43.67 -13.03 -10.71
CA VAL A 19 -43.35 -11.60 -10.63
C VAL A 19 -42.39 -11.17 -9.51
N LEU A 20 -41.11 -11.53 -9.66
CA LEU A 20 -40.05 -10.56 -9.40
C LEU A 20 -39.37 -10.27 -10.76
N PRO A 21 -39.63 -9.13 -11.41
CA PRO A 21 -38.74 -8.68 -12.45
C PRO A 21 -37.43 -8.35 -11.73
N ILE A 22 -36.45 -9.23 -11.89
CA ILE A 22 -35.06 -8.90 -11.58
C ILE A 22 -34.67 -7.87 -12.64
N SER A 23 -35.00 -6.62 -12.35
CA SER A 23 -34.41 -5.46 -13.01
C SER A 23 -32.94 -5.45 -12.61
N ALA A 24 -32.16 -6.35 -13.23
CA ALA A 24 -30.73 -6.21 -13.33
C ALA A 24 -30.50 -4.99 -14.22
N LEU A 25 -30.65 -3.79 -13.64
CA LEU A 25 -29.91 -2.65 -14.14
C LEU A 25 -28.46 -3.13 -14.12
N ALA A 26 -27.92 -3.40 -15.31
CA ALA A 26 -26.49 -3.60 -15.48
C ALA A 26 -25.84 -2.37 -14.86
N ALA A 27 -25.35 -2.52 -13.62
CA ALA A 27 -24.65 -1.47 -12.93
C ALA A 27 -23.48 -1.12 -13.85
N LYS A 28 -23.54 0.06 -14.46
CA LYS A 28 -22.41 0.55 -15.25
C LYS A 28 -21.21 0.47 -14.32
N PRO A 29 -20.13 -0.24 -14.69
CA PRO A 29 -18.96 -0.31 -13.85
C PRO A 29 -18.54 1.13 -13.56
N ALA A 30 -18.46 1.47 -12.27
CA ALA A 30 -18.02 2.78 -11.85
C ALA A 30 -16.65 3.02 -12.47
N ARG A 31 -16.47 4.17 -13.11
CA ARG A 31 -15.17 4.53 -13.70
C ARG A 31 -14.15 4.54 -12.56
N SER A 32 -13.05 3.80 -12.74
CA SER A 32 -11.97 3.79 -11.76
C SER A 32 -11.48 5.22 -11.50
N SER A 33 -11.27 5.54 -10.23
CA SER A 33 -10.66 6.80 -9.84
C SER A 33 -9.19 6.83 -10.23
N ILE A 34 -8.59 8.03 -10.35
CA ILE A 34 -7.15 8.16 -10.59
C ILE A 34 -6.36 7.46 -9.47
N ALA A 35 -6.80 7.63 -8.22
CA ALA A 35 -6.20 6.94 -7.06
C ALA A 35 -6.21 5.41 -7.22
N GLN A 36 -7.29 4.84 -7.75
CA GLN A 36 -7.38 3.39 -8.00
C GLN A 36 -6.44 2.94 -9.12
N ILE A 37 -6.36 3.70 -10.23
CA ILE A 37 -5.44 3.41 -11.32
C ILE A 37 -3.98 3.47 -10.82
N ASP A 38 -3.66 4.49 -10.03
CA ASP A 38 -2.34 4.66 -9.43
C ASP A 38 -2.01 3.56 -8.42
N ALA A 39 -2.98 3.14 -7.62
CA ALA A 39 -2.84 2.03 -6.68
C ALA A 39 -2.56 0.70 -7.40
N ASP A 40 -3.34 0.39 -8.43
CA ASP A 40 -3.19 -0.84 -9.21
C ASP A 40 -1.83 -0.91 -9.90
N ALA A 41 -1.38 0.19 -10.52
CA ALA A 41 -0.08 0.26 -11.18
C ALA A 41 1.11 -0.06 -10.24
N ARG A 42 0.99 0.28 -8.96
CA ARG A 42 2.04 0.15 -7.94
C ARG A 42 1.88 -1.10 -7.07
N ALA A 43 0.74 -1.78 -7.12
CA ALA A 43 0.47 -2.96 -6.30
C ALA A 43 1.26 -4.19 -6.76
N ARG A 44 1.87 -4.91 -5.81
CA ARG A 44 2.64 -6.16 -6.04
C ARG A 44 2.40 -7.16 -4.90
N GLY A 45 2.83 -8.41 -5.11
CA GLY A 45 2.79 -9.49 -4.11
C GLY A 45 1.53 -10.36 -4.17
N ASN A 46 1.50 -11.42 -3.36
CA ASN A 46 0.41 -12.41 -3.38
C ASN A 46 -0.89 -11.96 -2.68
N ARG A 47 -0.89 -10.77 -2.07
CA ARG A 47 -2.07 -10.11 -1.49
C ARG A 47 -2.40 -8.82 -2.26
N HIS A 48 -2.43 -8.89 -3.59
CA HIS A 48 -2.61 -7.74 -4.47
C HIS A 48 -3.79 -6.82 -4.09
N ALA A 49 -4.98 -7.37 -3.81
CA ALA A 49 -6.14 -6.57 -3.41
C ALA A 49 -5.91 -5.74 -2.14
N LEU A 50 -5.10 -6.25 -1.19
CA LEU A 50 -4.71 -5.50 0.00
C LEU A 50 -3.76 -4.35 -0.37
N ALA A 51 -2.78 -4.58 -1.26
CA ALA A 51 -1.89 -3.52 -1.75
C ALA A 51 -2.68 -2.42 -2.47
N VAL A 52 -3.65 -2.77 -3.31
CA VAL A 52 -4.54 -1.81 -3.97
C VAL A 52 -5.34 -1.01 -2.95
N ALA A 53 -5.96 -1.66 -1.95
CA ALA A 53 -6.73 -0.97 -0.92
C ALA A 53 -5.89 0.02 -0.10
N ILE A 54 -4.60 -0.30 0.15
CA ILE A 54 -3.65 0.62 0.77
C ILE A 54 -3.38 1.80 -0.17
N GLY A 55 -3.05 1.52 -1.43
CA GLY A 55 -2.80 2.57 -2.43
C GLY A 55 -3.98 3.51 -2.62
N GLU A 56 -5.21 3.00 -2.67
CA GLU A 56 -6.41 3.82 -2.80
C GLU A 56 -6.57 4.82 -1.64
N ARG A 57 -6.13 4.46 -0.43
CA ARG A 57 -6.14 5.37 0.73
C ARG A 57 -5.01 6.40 0.66
N LEU A 58 -3.81 5.95 0.30
CA LEU A 58 -2.62 6.81 0.19
C LEU A 58 -2.78 7.85 -0.93
N PHE A 59 -3.29 7.45 -2.11
CA PHE A 59 -3.44 8.33 -3.27
C PHE A 59 -4.70 9.21 -3.25
N THR A 60 -5.33 9.38 -2.09
CA THR A 60 -6.37 10.41 -1.89
C THR A 60 -5.80 11.82 -1.92
N HIS A 61 -4.49 11.96 -1.73
CA HIS A 61 -3.72 13.19 -1.82
C HIS A 61 -2.36 12.93 -2.48
N VAL A 62 -1.65 13.99 -2.84
CA VAL A 62 -0.29 13.89 -3.40
C VAL A 62 0.69 13.67 -2.26
N LEU A 63 1.42 12.56 -2.29
CA LEU A 63 2.49 12.27 -1.34
C LEU A 63 3.72 13.15 -1.66
N PRO A 64 4.42 13.75 -0.67
CA PRO A 64 5.62 14.56 -0.92
C PRO A 64 6.74 13.80 -1.64
N VAL A 65 6.87 12.50 -1.35
CA VAL A 65 7.84 11.58 -1.95
C VAL A 65 7.11 10.58 -2.84
N GLN A 66 7.61 10.33 -4.05
CA GLN A 66 6.97 9.38 -4.94
C GLN A 66 7.02 7.95 -4.40
N LEU A 67 5.85 7.38 -4.13
CA LEU A 67 5.67 5.95 -3.87
C LEU A 67 5.75 5.17 -5.20
N LEU A 68 6.72 4.25 -5.28
CA LEU A 68 7.05 3.44 -6.46
C LEU A 68 6.32 2.10 -6.45
N GLU A 69 6.24 1.45 -5.28
CA GLU A 69 5.65 0.12 -5.14
C GLU A 69 4.97 -0.03 -3.77
N ILE A 70 3.82 -0.72 -3.78
CA ILE A 70 3.14 -1.23 -2.60
C ILE A 70 3.12 -2.75 -2.74
N ARG A 71 3.95 -3.43 -1.97
CA ARG A 71 4.01 -4.89 -1.96
C ARG A 71 3.24 -5.42 -0.76
N ALA A 72 2.19 -6.20 -0.98
CA ALA A 72 1.51 -6.91 0.09
C ALA A 72 1.69 -8.42 -0.10
N SER A 73 2.30 -9.07 0.89
CA SER A 73 2.53 -10.51 0.91
C SER A 73 2.04 -11.12 2.21
N GLY A 74 1.62 -12.39 2.20
CA GLY A 74 1.20 -13.04 3.43
C GLY A 74 0.80 -14.50 3.29
N LEU A 75 0.72 -15.18 4.44
CA LEU A 75 0.29 -16.56 4.59
C LEU A 75 -0.78 -16.65 5.68
N GLY A 76 -1.87 -17.38 5.43
CA GLY A 76 -2.99 -17.48 6.37
C GLY A 76 -3.66 -16.13 6.62
N ASN A 77 -3.76 -15.72 7.88
CA ASN A 77 -4.40 -14.46 8.31
C ASN A 77 -3.39 -13.33 8.63
N ARG A 78 -2.13 -13.49 8.23
CA ARG A 78 -1.06 -12.51 8.45
C ARG A 78 -0.59 -11.95 7.13
N ALA A 79 -0.45 -10.63 7.07
CA ALA A 79 0.10 -9.90 5.95
C ALA A 79 1.29 -9.05 6.40
N TYR A 80 2.23 -8.84 5.48
CA TYR A 80 3.39 -7.97 5.59
C TYR A 80 3.33 -7.02 4.41
N VAL A 81 3.51 -5.73 4.67
CA VAL A 81 3.38 -4.68 3.67
C VAL A 81 4.72 -4.01 3.50
N GLY A 82 5.14 -3.87 2.26
CA GLY A 82 6.30 -3.12 1.84
C GLY A 82 5.89 -1.86 1.10
N LEU A 83 6.35 -0.70 1.54
CA LEU A 83 6.17 0.60 0.89
C LEU A 83 7.51 1.09 0.38
N ARG A 84 7.64 1.27 -0.92
CA ARG A 84 8.92 1.62 -1.53
C ARG A 84 8.85 2.96 -2.22
N PHE A 85 9.65 3.91 -1.76
CA PHE A 85 9.66 5.30 -2.20
C PHE A 85 10.93 5.62 -3.01
N SER A 86 10.84 6.63 -3.87
CA SER A 86 12.00 7.18 -4.56
C SER A 86 12.73 8.19 -3.68
N GLY A 87 14.04 8.06 -3.54
CA GLY A 87 14.91 9.02 -2.87
C GLY A 87 15.34 10.21 -3.75
N GLU A 88 14.84 10.29 -4.99
CA GLU A 88 15.18 11.36 -5.96
C GLU A 88 13.96 12.09 -6.53
N LYS A 89 12.76 11.51 -6.42
CA LYS A 89 11.54 12.05 -7.02
C LYS A 89 10.60 12.59 -5.95
N PHE A 90 10.74 13.88 -5.70
CA PHE A 90 9.91 14.64 -4.78
C PHE A 90 8.92 15.52 -5.56
N HIS A 91 7.68 15.65 -5.08
CA HIS A 91 6.68 16.55 -5.66
C HIS A 91 6.85 18.02 -5.20
N GLY A 92 7.91 18.31 -4.43
CA GLY A 92 8.26 19.62 -3.91
C GLY A 92 9.54 19.57 -3.09
N SER A 93 9.91 20.68 -2.43
CA SER A 93 10.96 20.65 -1.41
C SER A 93 10.45 19.92 -0.16
N VAL A 94 11.22 18.94 0.33
CA VAL A 94 10.86 18.11 1.48
C VAL A 94 11.95 18.23 2.53
N SER A 95 11.58 18.70 3.72
CA SER A 95 12.49 18.67 4.88
C SER A 95 12.52 17.29 5.52
N LYS A 96 13.54 17.01 6.33
CA LYS A 96 13.57 15.78 7.15
C LYS A 96 12.33 15.63 8.03
N ALA A 97 11.81 16.73 8.59
CA ALA A 97 10.63 16.70 9.42
C ALA A 97 9.35 16.37 8.64
N ASP A 98 9.25 16.83 7.38
CA ASP A 98 8.12 16.50 6.51
C ASP A 98 8.18 15.03 6.07
N LEU A 99 9.39 14.53 5.76
CA LEU A 99 9.59 13.12 5.48
C LEU A 99 9.20 12.24 6.68
N ASP A 100 9.60 12.62 7.89
CA ASP A 100 9.28 11.84 9.09
C ASP A 100 7.77 11.80 9.35
N ARG A 101 7.08 12.93 9.16
CA ARG A 101 5.62 13.00 9.27
C ARG A 101 4.96 12.11 8.23
N GLU A 102 5.40 12.19 6.98
CA GLU A 102 4.91 11.36 5.89
C GLU A 102 5.07 9.87 6.19
N LEU A 103 6.26 9.44 6.65
CA LEU A 103 6.51 8.04 6.99
C LEU A 103 5.60 7.54 8.13
N VAL A 104 5.26 8.38 9.09
CA VAL A 104 4.27 8.04 10.13
C VAL A 104 2.89 7.88 9.50
N ASP A 105 2.44 8.88 8.73
CA ASP A 105 1.10 8.93 8.15
C ASP A 105 0.83 7.75 7.19
N VAL A 106 1.80 7.39 6.34
CA VAL A 106 1.66 6.26 5.41
C VAL A 106 1.61 4.91 6.13
N VAL A 107 2.38 4.76 7.21
CA VAL A 107 2.38 3.53 8.02
C VAL A 107 1.07 3.39 8.78
N GLU A 108 0.58 4.47 9.41
CA GLU A 108 -0.72 4.47 10.08
C GLU A 108 -1.85 4.16 9.09
N THR A 109 -1.82 4.79 7.92
CA THR A 109 -2.79 4.56 6.85
C THR A 109 -2.78 3.08 6.41
N ALA A 110 -1.60 2.49 6.22
CA ALA A 110 -1.50 1.07 5.87
C ALA A 110 -2.10 0.18 6.98
N PHE A 111 -1.77 0.41 8.25
CA PHE A 111 -2.32 -0.37 9.36
C PHE A 111 -3.83 -0.18 9.55
N ALA A 112 -4.39 0.98 9.20
CA ALA A 112 -5.82 1.25 9.26
C ALA A 112 -6.63 0.44 8.24
N VAL A 113 -6.02 0.03 7.12
CA VAL A 113 -6.70 -0.71 6.04
C VAL A 113 -7.06 -2.13 6.47
N SER A 114 -6.20 -2.83 7.22
CA SER A 114 -6.47 -4.22 7.60
C SER A 114 -5.75 -4.68 8.87
N GLN A 115 -6.51 -5.25 9.81
CA GLN A 115 -6.00 -5.87 11.04
C GLN A 115 -5.10 -7.09 10.81
N GLN A 116 -5.05 -7.61 9.58
CA GLN A 116 -4.19 -8.74 9.23
C GLN A 116 -2.72 -8.34 9.05
N ILE A 117 -2.46 -7.05 8.78
CA ILE A 117 -1.10 -6.53 8.58
C ILE A 117 -0.34 -6.61 9.90
N ARG A 118 0.80 -7.29 9.94
CA ARG A 118 1.62 -7.44 11.14
C ARG A 118 2.81 -6.51 11.17
N GLU A 119 3.30 -6.13 10.00
CA GLU A 119 4.46 -5.29 9.83
C GLU A 119 4.29 -4.46 8.56
N VAL A 120 4.78 -3.23 8.62
CA VAL A 120 4.94 -2.33 7.47
C VAL A 120 6.41 -1.97 7.41
N ASP A 121 7.04 -2.35 6.30
CA ASP A 121 8.41 -1.98 5.97
C ASP A 121 8.39 -0.83 4.96
N CYS A 122 9.22 0.18 5.19
CA CYS A 122 9.41 1.30 4.29
C CYS A 122 10.86 1.32 3.81
N TRP A 123 11.05 1.45 2.50
CA TRP A 123 12.35 1.68 1.89
C TRP A 123 12.34 2.94 1.05
N ILE A 124 13.39 3.75 1.16
CA ILE A 124 13.67 4.82 0.21
C ILE A 124 14.90 4.39 -0.59
N VAL A 125 14.76 4.39 -1.90
CA VAL A 125 15.80 3.89 -2.82
C VAL A 125 16.28 5.00 -3.74
N VAL A 126 17.59 5.03 -4.00
CA VAL A 126 18.18 5.87 -5.04
C VAL A 126 18.84 4.98 -6.10
N PRO A 127 18.77 5.33 -7.38
CA PRO A 127 19.53 4.64 -8.42
C PRO A 127 21.02 4.66 -8.11
N ILE A 128 21.71 3.55 -8.44
CA ILE A 128 23.17 3.54 -8.51
C ILE A 128 23.55 3.99 -9.92
N PRO A 129 24.32 5.08 -10.09
CA PRO A 129 24.76 5.52 -11.40
C PRO A 129 25.53 4.40 -12.12
N VAL A 130 25.03 3.99 -13.28
CA VAL A 130 25.69 3.01 -14.14
C VAL A 130 26.30 3.75 -15.32
N ALA A 131 27.62 3.58 -15.54
CA ALA A 131 28.29 4.23 -16.66
C ALA A 131 27.72 3.74 -18.01
N PRO A 132 27.55 4.62 -19.01
CA PRO A 132 27.10 4.22 -20.34
C PRO A 132 27.94 3.06 -20.90
N GLY A 133 27.27 2.05 -21.48
CA GLY A 133 27.93 0.86 -22.03
C GLY A 133 28.23 -0.25 -21.01
N THR A 134 27.90 -0.05 -19.73
CA THR A 134 28.02 -1.11 -18.71
C THR A 134 26.95 -2.18 -18.92
N ILE A 135 27.35 -3.42 -19.18
CA ILE A 135 26.44 -4.55 -19.34
C ILE A 135 25.96 -5.00 -17.95
N VAL A 136 24.67 -4.80 -17.68
CA VAL A 136 23.99 -5.28 -16.48
C VAL A 136 23.04 -6.43 -16.85
N SER A 137 23.58 -7.64 -17.03
CA SER A 137 22.78 -8.84 -17.31
C SER A 137 23.44 -10.11 -16.76
N GLY A 138 22.63 -11.05 -16.24
CA GLY A 138 23.04 -12.35 -15.70
C GLY A 138 23.17 -12.40 -14.18
N ASP A 139 23.59 -13.54 -13.65
CA ASP A 139 23.72 -13.84 -12.20
C ASP A 139 24.73 -12.93 -11.45
N LYS A 140 25.42 -12.04 -12.17
CA LYS A 140 26.34 -11.02 -11.65
C LYS A 140 25.87 -9.58 -11.89
N ALA A 141 24.60 -9.38 -12.26
CA ALA A 141 24.06 -8.04 -12.44
C ALA A 141 24.23 -7.24 -11.13
N MET A 142 24.93 -6.12 -11.22
CA MET A 142 25.05 -5.20 -10.09
C MET A 142 23.67 -4.63 -9.75
N PRO A 143 23.37 -4.38 -8.46
CA PRO A 143 22.18 -3.66 -8.08
C PRO A 143 22.11 -2.33 -8.84
N THR A 144 20.95 -2.00 -9.40
CA THR A 144 20.71 -0.74 -10.10
C THR A 144 20.28 0.39 -9.14
N GLU A 145 20.19 0.07 -7.86
CA GLU A 145 19.67 0.91 -6.80
C GLU A 145 20.23 0.50 -5.44
N ARG A 146 20.23 1.43 -4.50
CA ARG A 146 20.60 1.21 -3.10
C ARG A 146 19.55 1.83 -2.19
N ASP A 147 19.39 1.23 -1.01
CA ASP A 147 18.55 1.77 0.04
C ASP A 147 19.30 2.91 0.75
N VAL A 148 18.64 4.06 0.87
CA VAL A 148 19.13 5.22 1.64
C VAL A 148 18.33 5.43 2.93
N LEU A 149 17.17 4.78 3.05
CA LEU A 149 16.43 4.67 4.29
C LEU A 149 15.74 3.31 4.35
N THR A 150 15.82 2.63 5.48
CA THR A 150 14.99 1.46 5.80
C THR A 150 14.37 1.61 7.18
N LEU A 151 13.07 1.33 7.25
CA LEU A 151 12.26 1.42 8.47
C LEU A 151 11.33 0.21 8.52
N SER A 152 11.26 -0.46 9.66
CA SER A 152 10.26 -1.49 9.92
C SER A 152 9.43 -1.12 11.14
N VAL A 153 8.11 -1.22 10.99
CA VAL A 153 7.12 -0.86 12.00
C VAL A 153 6.20 -2.04 12.22
N ARG A 154 6.04 -2.46 13.48
CA ARG A 154 5.16 -3.57 13.84
C ARG A 154 3.78 -3.09 14.23
N ARG A 155 2.75 -3.90 13.97
CA ARG A 155 1.40 -3.60 14.47
C ARG A 155 1.43 -3.51 16.00
N GLY A 156 0.83 -2.44 16.52
CA GLY A 156 0.79 -2.14 17.95
C GLY A 156 1.85 -1.14 18.40
N GLU A 157 2.81 -0.81 17.54
CA GLU A 157 3.65 0.38 17.72
C GLU A 157 2.79 1.65 17.53
N SER A 158 2.93 2.60 18.45
CA SER A 158 2.19 3.86 18.37
C SER A 158 2.87 4.85 17.43
N ALA A 159 2.08 5.72 16.80
CA ALA A 159 2.61 6.81 15.97
C ALA A 159 3.60 7.70 16.71
N ALA A 160 3.34 7.96 18.00
CA ALA A 160 4.24 8.75 18.85
C ALA A 160 5.60 8.06 19.04
N HIS A 161 5.61 6.74 19.25
CA HIS A 161 6.85 5.97 19.37
C HIS A 161 7.62 5.94 18.04
N LEU A 162 6.92 5.73 16.92
CA LEU A 162 7.52 5.77 15.59
C LEU A 162 8.14 7.14 15.29
N ALA A 163 7.42 8.22 15.57
CA ALA A 163 7.91 9.58 15.40
C ALA A 163 9.15 9.87 16.27
N GLN A 164 9.23 9.30 17.47
CA GLN A 164 10.41 9.38 18.32
C GLN A 164 11.60 8.63 17.72
N ARG A 165 11.40 7.40 17.20
CA ARG A 165 12.45 6.63 16.52
C ARG A 165 12.99 7.35 15.29
N LEU A 166 12.11 7.95 14.48
CA LEU A 166 12.50 8.72 13.29
C LEU A 166 13.40 9.92 13.60
N LYS A 167 13.25 10.51 14.79
CA LYS A 167 14.12 11.58 15.30
C LYS A 167 15.41 11.04 15.92
N GLY A 168 15.34 9.93 16.65
CA GLY A 168 16.47 9.36 17.40
C GLY A 168 17.36 8.39 16.60
N GLY A 169 16.89 7.90 15.45
CA GLY A 169 17.58 6.91 14.62
C GLY A 169 17.48 5.46 15.12
N GLU A 170 16.68 5.16 16.15
CA GLU A 170 16.60 3.82 16.73
C GLU A 170 15.89 2.84 15.79
N GLY A 171 16.60 1.79 15.38
CA GLY A 171 16.05 0.74 14.51
C GLY A 171 15.68 1.24 13.12
N ILE A 172 16.42 2.24 12.61
CA ILE A 172 16.27 2.81 11.28
C ILE A 172 17.67 2.86 10.66
N VAL A 173 17.81 2.40 9.42
CA VAL A 173 19.03 2.62 8.65
C VAL A 173 18.79 3.88 7.82
N VAL A 174 19.67 4.87 7.93
CA VAL A 174 19.58 6.11 7.14
C VAL A 174 20.97 6.48 6.65
N ASP A 175 21.07 6.79 5.36
CA ASP A 175 22.27 7.37 4.76
C ASP A 175 22.34 8.88 5.09
N PRO A 176 23.31 9.32 5.92
CA PRO A 176 23.42 10.71 6.32
C PRO A 176 23.77 11.65 5.15
N ASP A 177 24.52 11.17 4.16
CA ASP A 177 24.89 11.97 2.99
C ASP A 177 23.64 12.23 2.13
N TRP A 178 22.80 11.20 1.96
CA TRP A 178 21.51 11.39 1.28
C TRP A 178 20.62 12.40 2.01
N VAL A 179 20.51 12.33 3.34
CA VAL A 179 19.74 13.32 4.12
C VAL A 179 20.28 14.74 3.89
N ALA A 180 21.61 14.91 3.95
CA ALA A 180 22.26 16.20 3.76
C ALA A 180 22.09 16.77 2.33
N HIS A 181 21.99 15.92 1.31
CA HIS A 181 21.86 16.37 -0.08
C HIS A 181 20.42 16.50 -0.56
N ALA A 182 19.56 15.52 -0.24
CA ALA A 182 18.20 15.44 -0.74
C ALA A 182 17.20 16.25 0.09
N LEU A 183 17.43 16.40 1.39
CA LEU A 183 16.46 16.99 2.34
C LEU A 183 16.90 18.34 2.92
N ALA A 184 18.06 18.87 2.51
CA ALA A 184 18.62 20.12 3.06
C ALA A 184 17.86 21.40 2.67
N LYS A 185 16.89 21.34 1.75
CA LYS A 185 16.09 22.50 1.36
C LYS A 185 14.81 22.59 2.19
N GLY A 186 14.98 22.96 3.46
CA GLY A 186 13.87 23.26 4.39
C GLY A 186 13.94 24.63 5.07
N ALA A 187 15.01 25.42 4.86
CA ALA A 187 15.07 26.79 5.36
C ALA A 187 14.42 27.74 4.34
N SER A 188 13.26 28.25 4.70
CA SER A 188 12.42 29.21 3.98
C SER A 188 13.24 30.33 3.29
N HIS A 189 13.03 30.52 2.00
CA HIS A 189 13.09 31.87 1.44
C HIS A 189 11.75 32.54 1.81
N ALA A 190 11.76 33.21 2.96
CA ALA A 190 10.82 34.27 3.27
C ALA A 190 11.27 35.57 2.57
#